data_AF-C6L6F8-F1
#
_entry.id   AF-C6L6F8-F1
#
_cell.length_a   1.000
_cell.length_b   1.000
_cell.length_c   1.000
_cell.angle_alpha   90.00
_cell.angle_beta   90.00
_cell.angle_gamma   90.00
#
_symmetry.space_group_name_H-M   'P 1'
#
loop_
_entity.id
_entity.type
_entity.pdbx_description
1 polymer ?
#
loop_
_entity_poly.entity_id
_entity_poly.type
_entity_poly.pdbx_seq_one_letter_code
_entity_poly.pdbx_strand_id
1 'polypeptide(L)'
;LEENGAMEYSIVVAATASEPAPLQYLAPYTGVTMGEFFRDNGMHAVIVYDDLSKQAVAYRQMSLLLRRPPGREAYPGDVFYLHSRLLERAAKMNDANGAGSLTALPIIETQA
;
A
#
# COMPACT_ATOMS: atom_id res chain seq x y z
N LEU A 1 9.77 -10.49 -14.12
CA LEU A 1 8.78 -9.69 -14.86
C LEU A 1 9.19 -9.55 -16.33
N GLU A 2 10.41 -9.11 -16.62
CA GLU A 2 10.93 -8.95 -18.00
C GLU A 2 10.94 -10.25 -18.81
N GLU A 3 11.44 -11.35 -18.26
CA GLU A 3 11.52 -12.66 -18.95
C GLU A 3 10.15 -13.18 -19.44
N ASN A 4 9.07 -12.78 -18.77
CA ASN A 4 7.69 -13.18 -19.10
C ASN A 4 6.90 -12.04 -19.77
N GLY A 5 7.55 -10.96 -20.20
CA GLY A 5 6.90 -9.81 -20.86
C GLY A 5 5.97 -8.99 -19.95
N ALA A 6 6.04 -9.17 -18.63
CA ALA A 6 5.08 -8.57 -17.71
C ALA A 6 5.34 -7.09 -17.41
N MET A 7 6.53 -6.58 -17.73
CA MET A 7 6.87 -5.17 -17.49
C MET A 7 6.07 -4.19 -18.36
N GLU A 8 5.53 -4.62 -19.50
CA GLU A 8 4.74 -3.75 -20.38
C GLU A 8 3.45 -3.24 -19.73
N TYR A 9 2.94 -3.96 -18.72
CA TYR A 9 1.72 -3.63 -17.99
C TYR A 9 1.93 -3.56 -16.47
N SER A 10 3.19 -3.47 -16.01
CA SER A 10 3.52 -3.43 -14.58
C SER A 10 4.24 -2.14 -14.22
N ILE A 11 3.89 -1.60 -13.07
CA ILE A 11 4.64 -0.52 -12.41
C ILE A 11 5.21 -1.09 -11.11
N VAL A 12 6.52 -0.90 -10.90
CA VAL A 12 7.19 -1.31 -9.66
C VAL A 12 7.47 -0.08 -8.82
N VAL A 13 6.78 0.04 -7.69
CA VAL A 13 7.09 1.04 -6.65
C VAL A 13 8.02 0.38 -5.64
N ALA A 14 9.29 0.76 -5.65
CA ALA A 14 10.30 0.20 -4.77
C ALA A 14 10.60 1.17 -3.60
N ALA A 15 10.40 0.68 -2.37
CA ALA A 15 10.94 1.26 -1.15
C ALA A 15 11.64 0.16 -0.35
N THR A 16 12.91 -0.04 -0.66
CA THR A 16 13.80 -1.08 -0.14
C THR A 16 14.20 -0.84 1.32
N ALA A 17 14.75 -1.88 1.96
CA ALA A 17 15.17 -1.83 3.36
C ALA A 17 16.26 -0.77 3.66
N SER A 18 17.06 -0.39 2.67
CA SER A 18 18.07 0.68 2.80
C SER A 18 17.49 2.09 2.76
N GLU A 19 16.25 2.24 2.29
CA GLU A 19 15.59 3.53 2.19
C GLU A 19 14.96 3.95 3.51
N PRO A 20 14.86 5.26 3.79
CA PRO A 20 14.37 5.75 5.07
C PRO A 20 12.90 5.39 5.31
N ALA A 21 12.52 5.20 6.58
CA ALA A 21 11.18 4.80 7.00
C ALA A 21 10.02 5.62 6.37
N PRO A 22 10.13 6.95 6.17
CA PRO A 22 9.09 7.71 5.47
C PRO A 22 8.80 7.24 4.04
N LEU A 23 9.80 6.77 3.28
CA LEU A 23 9.58 6.24 1.94
C LEU A 23 8.86 4.88 1.99
N GLN A 24 9.27 3.99 2.90
CA GLN A 24 8.59 2.72 3.11
C GLN A 24 7.14 2.89 3.58
N TYR A 25 6.88 3.88 4.44
CA TYR A 25 5.53 4.27 4.86
C TYR A 25 4.68 4.76 3.68
N LEU A 26 5.26 5.55 2.77
CA LEU A 26 4.53 6.21 1.69
C LEU A 26 4.37 5.34 0.44
N ALA A 27 5.25 4.37 0.21
CA ALA A 27 5.25 3.55 -1.00
C ALA A 27 3.90 2.88 -1.33
N PRO A 28 3.18 2.29 -0.36
CA PRO A 28 1.85 1.74 -0.64
C PRO A 28 0.84 2.82 -1.07
N TYR A 29 0.91 4.03 -0.50
CA TYR A 29 0.05 5.16 -0.90
C TYR A 29 0.37 5.64 -2.32
N THR A 30 1.65 5.66 -2.69
CA THR A 30 2.07 5.98 -4.06
C THR A 30 1.56 4.94 -5.05
N GLY A 31 1.71 3.65 -4.74
CA GLY A 31 1.24 2.55 -5.59
C GLY A 31 -0.27 2.58 -5.82
N VAL A 32 -1.06 2.73 -4.76
CA VAL A 32 -2.53 2.81 -4.91
C VAL A 32 -2.94 4.03 -5.73
N THR A 33 -2.25 5.17 -5.59
CA THR A 33 -2.54 6.39 -6.38
C THR A 33 -2.29 6.16 -7.87
N MET A 34 -1.23 5.42 -8.23
CA MET A 34 -0.99 5.00 -9.61
C MET A 34 -2.08 4.02 -10.09
N GLY A 35 -2.51 3.09 -9.24
CA GLY A 35 -3.61 2.16 -9.54
C GLY A 35 -4.96 2.86 -9.74
N GLU A 36 -5.23 3.89 -8.95
CA GLU A 36 -6.46 4.69 -9.03
C GLU A 36 -6.58 5.43 -10.36
N PHE A 37 -5.48 5.87 -10.96
CA PHE A 37 -5.51 6.43 -12.31
C PHE A 37 -6.17 5.45 -13.30
N PHE A 38 -5.81 4.17 -13.27
CA PHE A 38 -6.42 3.17 -14.14
C PHE A 38 -7.89 2.91 -13.76
N ARG A 39 -8.18 2.74 -12.46
CA ARG A 39 -9.56 2.55 -11.95
C ARG A 39 -10.50 3.67 -12.39
N ASP A 40 -10.07 4.92 -12.25
CA ASP A 40 -10.91 6.10 -12.47
C ASP A 40 -11.05 6.44 -13.96
N ASN A 41 -10.20 5.85 -14.82
CA ASN A 41 -10.32 5.92 -16.28
C ASN A 41 -11.01 4.68 -16.88
N GLY A 42 -11.79 3.95 -16.08
CA GLY A 42 -12.59 2.81 -16.54
C GLY A 42 -11.80 1.54 -16.85
N MET A 43 -10.53 1.48 -16.43
CA MET A 43 -9.66 0.33 -16.61
C MET A 43 -9.65 -0.55 -15.36
N HIS A 44 -9.05 -1.74 -15.49
CA HIS A 44 -8.90 -2.70 -14.41
C HIS A 44 -7.42 -2.85 -14.05
N ALA A 45 -7.10 -2.69 -12.77
CA ALA A 45 -5.75 -2.82 -12.25
C ALA A 45 -5.70 -3.77 -11.05
N VAL A 46 -4.53 -4.36 -10.84
CA VAL A 46 -4.16 -5.14 -9.66
C VAL A 46 -3.01 -4.43 -8.96
N ILE A 47 -3.07 -4.36 -7.63
CA ILE A 47 -1.98 -3.87 -6.79
C ILE A 47 -1.59 -4.94 -5.77
N VAL A 48 -0.29 -5.19 -5.66
CA VAL A 48 0.30 -6.09 -4.65
C VAL A 48 1.09 -5.22 -3.67
N TYR A 49 0.88 -5.44 -2.37
CA TYR A 49 1.65 -4.80 -1.32
C TYR A 49 2.54 -5.83 -0.64
N ASP A 50 3.85 -5.77 -0.87
CA ASP A 50 4.85 -6.72 -0.36
C ASP A 50 5.90 -5.99 0.51
N ASP A 51 5.73 -5.88 1.82
CA ASP A 51 4.55 -6.32 2.59
C ASP A 51 4.07 -5.22 3.56
N LEU A 52 2.81 -5.33 4.00
CA LEU A 52 2.21 -4.35 4.89
C LEU A 52 2.68 -4.50 6.35
N SER A 53 3.28 -5.65 6.72
CA SER A 53 3.94 -5.80 8.03
C SER A 53 5.12 -4.82 8.14
N LYS A 54 5.94 -4.72 7.10
CA LYS A 54 7.08 -3.79 7.02
C LYS A 54 6.63 -2.34 6.94
N GLN A 55 5.53 -2.04 6.24
CA GLN A 55 4.94 -0.68 6.27
C GLN A 55 4.52 -0.28 7.70
N ALA A 56 3.88 -1.17 8.45
CA ALA A 56 3.49 -0.91 9.83
C ALA A 56 4.70 -0.66 10.74
N VAL A 57 5.80 -1.42 10.55
CA VAL A 57 7.06 -1.21 11.28
C VAL A 57 7.66 0.16 10.97
N ALA A 58 7.67 0.58 9.70
CA ALA A 58 8.13 1.90 9.30
C ALA A 58 7.27 3.02 9.94
N TYR A 59 5.94 2.86 9.95
CA TYR A 59 5.03 3.81 10.59
C TYR A 59 5.23 3.89 12.11
N ARG A 60 5.48 2.74 12.75
CA ARG A 60 5.84 2.67 14.17
C ARG A 60 7.12 3.44 14.46
N GLN A 61 8.18 3.23 13.68
CA GLN A 61 9.45 3.96 13.84
C GLN A 61 9.24 5.47 13.74
N MET A 62 8.51 5.94 12.73
CA MET A 62 8.20 7.37 12.58
C MET A 62 7.41 7.91 13.77
N SER A 63 6.39 7.18 14.21
CA SER A 63 5.53 7.61 15.33
C SER A 63 6.28 7.72 16.65
N LEU A 64 7.18 6.76 16.93
CA LEU A 64 8.02 6.77 18.13
C LEU A 64 9.03 7.92 18.11
N LEU A 65 9.66 8.19 16.97
CA LEU A 65 10.58 9.33 16.81
C LEU A 65 9.87 10.68 17.03
N LEU A 66 8.59 10.76 16.63
CA LEU A 66 7.73 11.92 16.88
C LEU A 66 7.12 11.94 18.29
N ARG A 67 7.52 11.02 19.17
CA ARG A 67 7.02 10.89 20.56
C ARG A 67 5.50 10.75 20.65
N ARG A 68 4.87 10.13 19.65
CA ARG A 68 3.45 9.76 19.73
C ARG A 68 3.28 8.64 20.77
N PRO A 69 2.24 8.68 21.63
CA PRO A 69 1.99 7.61 22.59
C PRO A 69 1.82 6.24 21.91
N PRO A 70 2.61 5.23 22.30
CA PRO A 70 2.47 3.87 21.76
C PRO A 70 1.35 3.10 22.48
N GLY A 71 0.74 2.16 21.76
CA GLY A 71 -0.22 1.17 22.27
C GLY A 71 0.38 -0.24 22.29
N ARG A 72 -0.45 -1.25 21.94
CA ARG A 72 -0.04 -2.65 21.87
C ARG A 72 1.15 -2.84 20.91
N GLU A 73 2.14 -3.64 21.32
CA GLU A 73 3.34 -3.96 20.53
C GLU A 73 4.12 -2.73 20.02
N ALA A 74 4.01 -1.63 20.78
CA ALA A 74 4.57 -0.32 20.51
C ALA A 74 4.06 0.39 19.24
N TYR A 75 2.99 -0.11 18.60
CA TYR A 75 2.36 0.56 17.46
C TYR A 75 1.58 1.82 17.91
N PRO A 76 1.49 2.86 17.06
CA PRO A 76 0.63 4.00 17.34
C PRO A 76 -0.85 3.58 17.30
N GLY A 77 -1.71 4.33 18.02
CA GLY A 77 -3.14 4.00 18.14
C GLY A 77 -3.91 4.00 16.81
N ASP A 78 -3.39 4.64 15.78
CA ASP A 78 -3.97 4.73 14.44
C ASP A 78 -3.34 3.78 13.42
N VAL A 79 -2.61 2.74 13.85
CA VAL A 79 -2.06 1.70 12.94
C VAL A 79 -3.16 0.96 12.16
N PHE A 80 -4.36 0.82 12.71
CA PHE A 80 -5.51 0.31 11.95
C PHE A 80 -5.95 1.28 10.84
N TYR A 81 -5.93 2.59 11.13
CA TYR A 81 -6.30 3.62 10.16
C TYR A 81 -5.31 3.68 8.98
N LEU A 82 -4.03 3.39 9.23
CA LEU A 82 -2.99 3.28 8.19
C LEU A 82 -3.41 2.31 7.06
N HIS A 83 -3.77 1.07 7.42
CA HIS A 83 -4.10 0.04 6.43
C HIS A 83 -5.55 0.10 5.96
N SER A 84 -6.52 0.43 6.82
CA SER A 84 -7.93 0.53 6.39
C SER A 84 -8.12 1.59 5.31
N ARG A 85 -7.64 2.82 5.52
CA ARG A 85 -7.75 3.88 4.50
C ARG A 85 -6.95 3.60 3.22
N LEU A 86 -5.93 2.74 3.31
CA LEU A 86 -5.15 2.31 2.14
C LEU A 86 -5.95 1.30 1.32
N LEU A 87 -6.46 0.26 1.97
CA LEU A 87 -7.12 -0.87 1.31
C LEU A 87 -8.54 -0.53 0.84
N GLU A 88 -9.26 0.33 1.56
CA GLU A 88 -10.61 0.80 1.15
C GLU A 88 -10.60 1.62 -0.16
N ARG A 89 -9.42 2.03 -0.65
CA ARG A 89 -9.28 2.65 -1.98
C ARG A 89 -9.31 1.62 -3.11
N ALA A 90 -9.07 0.34 -2.82
CA ALA A 90 -9.20 -0.72 -3.81
C ALA A 90 -10.66 -1.15 -3.95
N ALA A 91 -11.33 -0.68 -5.00
CA ALA A 91 -12.76 -0.89 -5.20
C ALA A 91 -13.13 -1.08 -6.67
N LYS A 92 -14.33 -1.62 -6.91
CA LYS A 92 -15.01 -1.64 -8.21
C LYS A 92 -15.96 -0.45 -8.28
N MET A 93 -15.76 0.41 -9.28
CA MET A 93 -16.64 1.56 -9.52
C MET A 93 -17.95 1.10 -10.15
N ASN A 94 -19.02 1.86 -9.91
CA ASN A 94 -20.30 1.68 -10.60
C ASN A 94 -20.24 2.19 -12.05
N ASP A 95 -21.28 1.92 -12.82
CA ASP A 95 -21.33 2.27 -14.25
C ASP A 95 -21.30 3.79 -14.48
N ALA A 96 -21.88 4.57 -13.57
CA ALA A 96 -21.85 6.04 -13.63
C ALA A 96 -20.44 6.62 -13.48
N ASN A 97 -19.51 5.88 -12.87
CA ASN A 97 -18.12 6.26 -12.64
C ASN A 97 -17.14 5.45 -13.52
N GLY A 98 -17.58 4.99 -14.69
CA GLY A 98 -16.71 4.34 -15.69
C GLY A 98 -16.43 2.86 -15.44
N ALA A 99 -17.01 2.25 -14.40
CA ALA A 99 -16.93 0.81 -14.12
C ALA A 99 -15.52 0.21 -13.94
N GLY A 100 -14.47 1.01 -13.81
CA GLY A 100 -13.11 0.51 -13.56
C GLY A 100 -12.95 -0.14 -12.18
N SER A 101 -11.85 -0.85 -11.98
CA SER A 101 -11.59 -1.53 -10.70
C SER A 101 -10.12 -1.53 -10.31
N LEU A 102 -9.88 -1.51 -8.99
CA LEU A 102 -8.58 -1.78 -8.42
C LEU A 102 -8.70 -2.93 -7.42
N THR A 103 -8.01 -4.05 -7.70
CA THR A 103 -7.97 -5.21 -6.81
C THR A 103 -6.69 -5.20 -6.00
N ALA A 104 -6.79 -5.23 -4.66
CA ALA A 104 -5.65 -5.27 -3.76
C ALA A 104 -5.32 -6.69 -3.29
N LEU A 105 -4.03 -7.04 -3.35
CA LEU A 105 -3.46 -8.28 -2.82
C LEU A 105 -2.43 -7.93 -1.72
N PRO A 106 -2.88 -7.67 -0.48
CA PRO A 106 -1.98 -7.34 0.62
C PRO A 106 -1.27 -8.59 1.16
N ILE A 107 0.05 -8.51 1.29
CA ILE A 107 0.87 -9.53 1.96
C ILE A 107 1.11 -9.10 3.41
N ILE A 108 0.97 -10.05 4.33
CA ILE A 108 1.23 -9.90 5.75
C ILE A 108 2.16 -11.04 6.17
N GLU A 109 3.35 -10.68 6.66
CA GLU A 109 4.28 -11.63 7.26
C GLU A 109 3.85 -11.92 8.71
N THR A 110 3.63 -13.20 9.05
CA THR A 110 3.30 -13.66 10.41
C THR A 110 4.54 -14.20 11.11
N GLN A 111 4.70 -13.91 12.40
CA GLN A 111 5.75 -14.50 13.25
C GLN A 111 5.14 -15.62 14.12
N ALA A 112 5.91 -16.68 14.36
CA ALA A 112 5.55 -17.82 15.21
C ALA A 112 6.17 -17.71 16.60
#